data_AF-A0A519LR28-F1
#
_entry.id   AF-A0A519LR28-F1
#
_cell.length_a   1.000
_cell.length_b   1.000
_cell.length_c   1.000
_cell.angle_alpha   90.00
_cell.angle_beta   90.00
_cell.angle_gamma   90.00
#
_symmetry.space_group_name_H-M   'P 1'
#
loop_
_entity.id
_entity.type
_entity.pdbx_description
1 polymer ?
#
loop_
_entity_poly.entity_id
_entity_poly.type
_entity_poly.pdbx_seq_one_letter_code
_entity_poly.pdbx_strand_id
1 'polypeptide(L)'
;VQQLERLKAGEIPEYRLEKRYLHKEGRVVWTDLTVSPGATPDNHIAVVQDITSRKLMEDTLRTNEHRLRGILERLPMGLCLVHPDGRIGFRNQRYVEICGYTESEVPDVDIWWQRAFPNVAEREAVRDSWRAAVKRAAGVDGVIPGAEYLITCRDGTKRPVEVSGVQVEGGHLVTMQDLSQRKAAEEEINNLAYYDPLTSLPNRRLLMDRLQQALAASTRHHRSGALLLLDLDNFKTLNETRGHDSGDHLLLQVAQRLRECVHEDDTVARQGGDEFVVVLEDLGDNPEEAAARSEEVGQRILAALRAPYMLHGAAHHSSLSMGVTVFSGMRETVDELLKRADLALYQAKSAGRDTLRYYDPKMQAAVSARATLERDMRIGLALGQFELYYQPQIDRGRITGAEALLRWRHPRDGFVSPAHFIPLAEETGLILPLGEWVLKAACQRLASWAAHPELAALSLAVNVSPRQFHQGDF
;
A
#
# COMPACT_ATOMS: atom_id res chain seq x y z
N VAL A 1 -69.61 10.79 40.88
CA VAL A 1 -71.05 10.67 41.24
C VAL A 1 -71.35 9.25 41.68
N GLN A 2 -71.02 8.25 40.86
CA GLN A 2 -71.22 6.82 41.16
C GLN A 2 -70.67 6.33 42.52
N GLN A 3 -69.46 6.73 42.94
CA GLN A 3 -68.89 6.25 44.22
C GLN A 3 -69.56 6.86 45.47
N LEU A 4 -70.08 8.09 45.38
CA LEU A 4 -70.77 8.74 46.49
C LEU A 4 -72.16 8.14 46.73
N GLU A 5 -72.85 7.74 45.67
CA GLU A 5 -74.13 7.04 45.77
C GLU A 5 -73.96 5.65 46.40
N ARG A 6 -72.90 4.93 46.04
CA ARG A 6 -72.55 3.63 46.63
C ARG A 6 -72.17 3.75 48.11
N LEU A 7 -71.49 4.83 48.50
CA LEU A 7 -71.20 5.15 49.90
C LEU A 7 -72.50 5.42 50.69
N LYS A 8 -73.42 6.21 50.13
CA LYS A 8 -74.74 6.51 50.73
C LYS A 8 -75.65 5.29 50.86
N ALA A 9 -75.56 4.37 49.91
CA ALA A 9 -76.28 3.09 49.93
C ALA A 9 -75.65 2.06 50.89
N GLY A 10 -74.49 2.38 51.52
CA GLY A 10 -73.77 1.48 52.41
C GLY A 10 -73.03 0.33 51.72
N GLU A 11 -72.90 0.36 50.38
CA GLU A 11 -72.23 -0.69 49.61
C GLU A 11 -70.71 -0.70 49.77
N ILE A 12 -70.13 0.46 50.11
CA ILE A 12 -68.70 0.63 50.32
C ILE A 12 -68.45 1.44 51.60
N PRO A 13 -67.43 1.10 52.41
CA PRO A 13 -67.16 1.77 53.68
C PRO A 13 -66.48 3.14 53.53
N GLU A 14 -65.75 3.35 52.43
CA GLU A 14 -65.15 4.62 52.01
C GLU A 14 -64.80 4.55 50.52
N TYR A 15 -64.52 5.68 49.90
CA TYR A 15 -63.83 5.71 48.61
C TYR A 15 -62.70 6.73 48.61
N ARG A 16 -61.66 6.42 47.83
CA ARG A 16 -60.48 7.26 47.65
C ARG A 16 -60.30 7.60 46.17
N LEU A 17 -59.97 8.86 45.86
CA LEU A 17 -59.63 9.28 44.51
C LEU A 17 -58.68 10.49 44.51
N GLU A 18 -57.78 10.53 43.54
CA GLU A 18 -56.95 11.71 43.27
C GLU A 18 -57.73 12.70 42.40
N LYS A 19 -57.80 13.96 42.82
CA LYS A 19 -58.52 15.02 42.09
C LYS A 19 -57.74 16.32 42.09
N ARG A 20 -57.99 17.13 41.05
CA ARG A 20 -57.47 18.49 40.93
C ARG A 20 -58.52 19.48 41.44
N TYR A 21 -58.09 20.38 42.30
CA TYR A 21 -58.85 21.54 42.78
C TYR A 21 -58.17 22.83 42.32
N LEU A 22 -58.96 23.89 42.13
CA LEU A 22 -58.44 25.22 41.85
C LEU A 22 -58.34 25.98 43.18
N HIS A 23 -57.13 26.35 43.59
CA HIS A 23 -56.90 27.19 44.75
C HIS A 23 -57.44 28.60 44.48
N LYS A 24 -57.80 29.35 45.53
CA LYS A 24 -58.31 30.73 45.43
C LYS A 24 -57.35 31.70 44.70
N GLU A 25 -56.05 31.39 44.70
CA GLU A 25 -55.00 32.15 44.01
C GLU A 25 -54.80 31.70 42.55
N GLY A 26 -55.66 30.85 42.00
CA GLY A 26 -55.63 30.39 40.61
C GLY A 26 -54.70 29.21 40.32
N ARG A 27 -53.94 28.71 41.30
CA ARG A 27 -53.09 27.51 41.12
C ARG A 27 -53.88 26.19 41.23
N VAL A 28 -53.48 25.18 40.48
CA VAL A 28 -54.03 23.82 40.60
C VAL A 28 -53.38 23.10 41.79
N VAL A 29 -54.20 22.50 42.64
CA VAL A 29 -53.79 21.66 43.78
C VAL A 29 -54.26 20.24 43.52
N TRP A 30 -53.35 19.28 43.59
CA TRP A 30 -53.70 17.86 43.58
C TRP A 30 -54.02 17.41 44.99
N THR A 31 -55.14 16.73 45.16
CA THR A 31 -55.56 16.21 46.46
C THR A 31 -55.87 14.73 46.36
N ASP A 32 -55.43 13.96 47.36
CA ASP A 32 -55.98 12.65 47.65
C ASP A 32 -57.22 12.84 48.52
N LEU A 33 -58.40 12.57 47.94
CA LEU A 33 -59.69 12.73 48.59
C LEU A 33 -60.15 11.37 49.09
N THR A 34 -60.26 11.22 50.40
CA THR A 34 -60.93 10.07 51.03
C THR A 34 -62.27 10.54 51.61
N VAL A 35 -63.36 9.84 51.25
CA VAL A 35 -64.70 10.16 51.75
C VAL A 35 -65.28 8.94 52.46
N SER A 36 -65.69 9.13 53.72
CA SER A 36 -66.29 8.12 54.58
C SER A 36 -67.61 8.62 55.20
N PRO A 37 -68.47 7.72 55.73
CA PRO A 37 -69.72 8.11 56.40
C PRO A 37 -69.47 8.92 57.69
N GLY A 38 -70.34 9.88 57.99
CA GLY A 38 -70.31 10.66 59.23
C GLY A 38 -71.16 10.04 60.35
N ALA A 39 -71.22 10.72 61.49
CA ALA A 39 -71.96 10.25 62.67
C ALA A 39 -73.50 10.20 62.50
N THR A 40 -74.03 10.82 61.44
CA THR A 40 -75.47 10.78 61.09
C THR A 40 -75.62 10.35 59.62
N PRO A 41 -76.76 9.72 59.23
CA PRO A 41 -76.94 9.15 57.88
C PRO A 41 -76.78 10.14 56.73
N ASP A 42 -76.98 11.43 56.97
CA ASP A 42 -76.88 12.49 55.96
C ASP A 42 -75.48 13.15 55.87
N ASN A 43 -74.61 12.88 56.84
CA ASN A 43 -73.29 13.51 56.93
C ASN A 43 -72.19 12.58 56.40
N HIS A 44 -71.16 13.18 55.81
CA HIS A 44 -69.97 12.49 55.31
C HIS A 44 -68.73 13.22 55.80
N ILE A 45 -67.67 12.47 56.09
CA ILE A 45 -66.36 13.03 56.42
C ILE A 45 -65.50 12.96 55.16
N ALA A 46 -65.01 14.11 54.73
CA ALA A 46 -64.05 14.19 53.63
C ALA A 46 -62.69 14.58 54.19
N VAL A 47 -61.71 13.69 54.06
CA VAL A 47 -60.30 13.99 54.32
C VAL A 47 -59.66 14.39 53.00
N VAL A 48 -59.16 15.62 52.94
CA VAL A 48 -58.49 16.18 51.77
C VAL A 48 -57.02 16.33 52.11
N GLN A 49 -56.17 15.47 51.53
CA GLN A 49 -54.72 15.58 51.69
C GLN A 49 -54.13 16.22 50.43
N ASP A 50 -53.38 17.31 50.58
CA ASP A 50 -52.62 17.90 49.47
C ASP A 50 -51.47 16.96 49.08
N ILE A 51 -51.47 16.53 47.82
CA ILE A 51 -50.45 15.67 47.21
C ILE A 51 -49.75 16.36 46.03
N THR A 52 -49.87 17.69 45.92
CA THR A 52 -49.29 18.49 44.81
C THR A 52 -47.78 18.31 44.71
N SER A 53 -47.06 18.34 45.84
CA SER A 53 -45.60 18.14 45.87
C SER A 53 -45.20 16.75 45.35
N ARG A 54 -45.94 15.70 45.72
CA ARG A 54 -45.69 14.33 45.25
C ARG A 54 -45.90 14.23 43.73
N LYS A 55 -47.00 14.78 43.22
CA LYS A 55 -47.28 14.76 41.78
C LYS A 55 -46.26 15.53 40.95
N LEU A 56 -45.82 16.70 41.44
CA LEU A 56 -44.77 17.47 40.79
C LEU A 56 -43.42 16.72 40.79
N MET A 57 -43.07 16.04 41.88
CA MET A 57 -41.87 15.20 41.94
C MET A 57 -41.93 14.01 40.96
N GLU A 58 -43.06 13.28 40.93
CA GLU A 58 -43.29 12.18 39.99
C GLU A 58 -43.15 12.63 38.52
N ASP A 59 -43.79 13.75 38.17
CA ASP A 59 -43.76 14.28 36.80
C ASP A 59 -42.38 14.85 36.42
N THR A 60 -41.70 15.48 37.38
CA THR A 60 -40.32 15.97 37.20
C THR A 60 -39.35 14.81 36.99
N LEU A 61 -39.47 13.73 37.77
CA LEU A 61 -38.66 12.53 37.62
C LEU A 61 -38.89 11.89 36.25
N ARG A 62 -40.16 11.70 35.86
CA ARG A 62 -40.52 11.12 34.57
C ARG A 62 -39.99 11.97 33.41
N THR A 63 -40.14 13.29 33.49
CA THR A 63 -39.65 14.23 32.47
C THR A 63 -38.13 14.19 32.37
N ASN A 64 -37.43 14.18 33.50
CA ASN A 64 -35.97 14.10 33.54
C ASN A 64 -35.47 12.77 32.97
N GLU A 65 -36.09 11.65 33.33
CA GLU A 65 -35.74 10.33 32.78
C GLU A 65 -35.94 10.29 31.26
N HIS A 66 -37.09 10.77 30.77
CA HIS A 66 -37.35 10.84 29.33
C HIS A 66 -36.35 11.73 28.60
N ARG A 67 -35.99 12.87 29.19
CA ARG A 67 -34.99 13.79 28.65
C ARG A 67 -33.61 13.15 28.59
N LEU A 68 -33.16 12.51 29.68
CA LEU A 68 -31.85 11.85 29.74
C LEU A 68 -31.77 10.69 28.74
N ARG A 69 -32.80 9.84 28.69
CA ARG A 69 -32.89 8.77 27.70
C ARG A 69 -32.84 9.32 26.27
N GLY A 70 -33.59 10.38 25.99
CA GLY A 70 -33.59 11.04 24.67
C GLY A 70 -32.23 11.62 24.28
N ILE A 71 -31.43 12.10 25.25
CA ILE A 71 -30.06 12.54 25.01
C ILE A 71 -29.17 11.33 24.67
N LEU A 72 -29.19 10.28 25.49
CA LEU A 72 -28.36 9.08 25.30
C LEU A 72 -28.62 8.40 23.95
N GLU A 73 -29.88 8.38 23.49
CA GLU A 73 -30.26 7.80 22.20
C GLU A 73 -29.73 8.56 20.99
N ARG A 74 -29.45 9.86 21.14
CA ARG A 74 -29.02 10.75 20.04
C ARG A 74 -27.54 11.09 20.08
N LEU A 75 -26.78 10.55 21.03
CA LEU A 75 -25.35 10.77 21.08
C LEU A 75 -24.69 10.16 19.83
N PRO A 76 -23.71 10.85 19.21
CA PRO A 76 -23.06 10.42 17.97
C PRO A 76 -22.10 9.24 18.14
N MET A 77 -22.02 8.69 19.35
CA MET A 77 -21.22 7.52 19.70
C MET A 77 -22.12 6.36 20.12
N GLY A 78 -21.71 5.14 19.81
CA GLY A 78 -22.37 3.95 20.31
C GLY A 78 -22.20 3.86 21.82
N LEU A 79 -23.29 3.65 22.54
CA LEU A 79 -23.29 3.47 23.98
C LEU A 79 -23.89 2.12 24.32
N CYS A 80 -23.30 1.42 25.28
CA CYS A 80 -23.97 0.31 25.95
C CYS A 80 -23.66 0.27 27.45
N LEU A 81 -24.64 -0.13 28.25
CA LEU A 81 -24.49 -0.35 29.68
C LEU A 81 -24.34 -1.85 29.93
N VAL A 82 -23.21 -2.23 30.50
CA VAL A 82 -22.91 -3.61 30.88
C VAL A 82 -23.09 -3.75 32.38
N HIS A 83 -23.96 -4.66 32.79
CA HIS A 83 -24.18 -5.01 34.19
C HIS A 83 -23.07 -5.92 34.75
N PRO A 84 -22.96 -6.10 36.08
CA PRO A 84 -21.86 -6.87 36.69
C PRO A 84 -21.92 -8.36 36.35
N ASP A 85 -23.09 -8.87 35.97
CA ASP A 85 -23.33 -10.23 35.48
C ASP A 85 -22.95 -10.41 33.99
N GLY A 86 -22.51 -9.33 33.31
CA GLY A 86 -22.14 -9.34 31.90
C GLY A 86 -23.30 -9.06 30.94
N ARG A 87 -24.53 -8.86 31.43
CA ARG A 87 -25.69 -8.53 30.59
C ARG A 87 -25.59 -7.11 30.04
N ILE A 88 -25.92 -6.92 28.77
CA ILE A 88 -25.97 -5.60 28.12
C ILE A 88 -27.39 -5.04 28.27
N GLY A 89 -27.62 -4.25 29.32
CA GLY A 89 -28.95 -3.77 29.72
C GLY A 89 -29.46 -2.53 28.97
N PHE A 90 -28.57 -1.77 28.35
CA PHE A 90 -28.93 -0.64 27.49
C PHE A 90 -27.97 -0.59 26.30
N ARG A 91 -28.49 -0.19 25.14
CA ARG A 91 -27.69 0.23 23.99
C ARG A 91 -28.44 1.32 23.24
N ASN A 92 -27.75 2.36 22.80
CA ASN A 92 -28.40 3.38 21.98
C ASN A 92 -28.48 2.96 20.51
N GLN A 93 -29.26 3.69 19.72
CA GLN A 93 -29.38 3.48 18.28
C GLN A 93 -28.02 3.46 17.57
N ARG A 94 -27.11 4.37 17.94
CA ARG A 94 -25.79 4.49 17.31
C ARG A 94 -24.92 3.23 17.49
N TYR A 95 -25.02 2.55 18.64
CA TYR A 95 -24.30 1.29 18.88
C TYR A 95 -24.71 0.22 17.86
N VAL A 96 -26.02 0.12 17.58
CA VAL A 96 -26.57 -0.85 16.62
C VAL A 96 -26.16 -0.49 15.19
N GLU A 97 -26.10 0.80 14.83
CA GLU A 97 -25.59 1.22 13.51
C GLU A 97 -24.11 0.87 13.29
N ILE A 98 -23.29 0.93 14.34
CA ILE A 98 -21.86 0.64 14.26
C ILE A 98 -21.62 -0.87 14.13
N CYS A 99 -22.15 -1.69 15.04
CA CYS A 99 -21.84 -3.13 15.04
C CYS A 99 -22.86 -3.99 14.28
N GLY A 100 -24.06 -3.46 14.04
CA GLY A 100 -25.17 -4.17 13.40
C GLY A 100 -25.94 -5.13 14.33
N TYR A 101 -25.48 -5.34 15.58
CA TYR A 101 -26.06 -6.33 16.47
C TYR A 101 -27.18 -5.76 17.35
N THR A 102 -28.33 -6.42 17.33
CA THR A 102 -29.50 -6.09 18.16
C THR A 102 -29.42 -6.76 19.54
N GLU A 103 -30.34 -6.36 20.44
CA GLU A 103 -30.47 -6.98 21.77
C GLU A 103 -30.73 -8.49 21.71
N SER A 104 -31.58 -8.93 20.78
CA SER A 104 -31.89 -10.35 20.60
C SER A 104 -30.70 -11.19 20.14
N GLU A 105 -29.77 -10.58 19.41
CA GLU A 105 -28.61 -11.27 18.84
C GLU A 105 -27.43 -11.30 19.80
N VAL A 106 -27.29 -10.25 20.61
CA VAL A 106 -26.20 -10.06 21.56
C VAL A 106 -26.77 -9.53 22.88
N PRO A 107 -27.30 -10.40 23.75
CA PRO A 107 -27.87 -10.01 25.04
C PRO A 107 -26.80 -9.76 26.12
N ASP A 108 -25.61 -10.35 25.97
CA ASP A 108 -24.51 -10.28 26.92
C ASP A 108 -23.15 -10.08 26.23
N VAL A 109 -22.15 -9.73 27.04
CA VAL A 109 -20.79 -9.48 26.56
C VAL A 109 -20.10 -10.72 26.00
N ASP A 110 -20.45 -11.93 26.45
CA ASP A 110 -19.78 -13.15 26.02
C ASP A 110 -20.17 -13.50 24.59
N ILE A 111 -21.45 -13.37 24.24
CA ILE A 111 -21.92 -13.46 22.87
C ILE A 111 -21.34 -12.32 22.02
N TRP A 112 -21.23 -11.10 22.59
CA TRP A 112 -20.62 -9.97 21.89
C TRP A 112 -19.17 -10.28 21.48
N TRP A 113 -18.34 -10.76 22.43
CA TRP A 113 -16.95 -11.14 22.16
C TRP A 113 -16.84 -12.22 21.08
N GLN A 114 -17.73 -13.22 21.09
CA GLN A 114 -17.73 -14.28 20.08
C GLN A 114 -18.05 -13.77 18.67
N ARG A 115 -19.01 -12.84 18.54
CA ARG A 115 -19.42 -12.30 17.24
C ARG A 115 -18.46 -11.24 16.72
N ALA A 116 -18.00 -10.33 17.59
CA ALA A 116 -17.06 -9.28 17.21
C ALA A 116 -15.67 -9.85 16.87
N PHE A 117 -15.25 -10.91 17.58
CA PHE A 117 -13.97 -11.61 17.38
C PHE A 117 -14.18 -13.12 17.21
N PRO A 118 -14.48 -13.58 15.97
CA PRO A 118 -14.69 -15.01 15.69
C PRO A 118 -13.43 -15.87 15.92
N ASN A 119 -12.24 -15.31 15.73
CA ASN A 119 -10.97 -15.99 16.01
C ASN A 119 -10.76 -16.11 17.53
N VAL A 120 -10.55 -17.34 18.01
CA VAL A 120 -10.44 -17.64 19.45
C VAL A 120 -9.22 -16.97 20.09
N ALA A 121 -8.05 -17.05 19.44
CA ALA A 121 -6.80 -16.52 20.00
C ALA A 121 -6.83 -14.99 20.07
N GLU A 122 -7.32 -14.34 19.01
CA GLU A 122 -7.52 -12.88 18.98
C GLU A 122 -8.51 -12.44 20.07
N ARG A 123 -9.65 -13.15 20.17
CA ARG A 123 -10.69 -12.85 21.17
C ARG A 123 -10.17 -12.94 22.59
N GLU A 124 -9.40 -13.97 22.92
CA GLU A 124 -8.84 -14.13 24.27
C GLU A 124 -7.86 -13.02 24.60
N ALA A 125 -6.93 -12.70 23.69
CA ALA A 125 -5.96 -11.63 23.87
C ALA A 125 -6.64 -10.26 24.08
N VAL A 126 -7.62 -9.93 23.24
CA VAL A 126 -8.37 -8.66 23.32
C VAL A 126 -9.22 -8.61 24.60
N ARG A 127 -9.93 -9.69 24.94
CA ARG A 127 -10.78 -9.76 26.14
C ARG A 127 -9.96 -9.62 27.42
N ASP A 128 -8.77 -10.22 27.48
CA ASP A 128 -7.89 -10.11 28.64
C ASP A 128 -7.29 -8.71 28.78
N SER A 129 -6.92 -8.06 27.67
CA SER A 129 -6.50 -6.65 27.65
C SER A 129 -7.61 -5.74 28.19
N TRP A 130 -8.85 -5.92 27.71
CA TRP A 130 -10.01 -5.17 28.18
C TRP A 130 -10.27 -5.40 29.67
N ARG A 131 -10.24 -6.65 30.14
CA ARG A 131 -10.40 -6.98 31.57
C ARG A 131 -9.32 -6.33 32.43
N ALA A 132 -8.07 -6.32 31.96
CA ALA A 132 -6.98 -5.63 32.66
C ALA A 132 -7.22 -4.11 32.72
N ALA A 133 -7.71 -3.50 31.64
CA ALA A 133 -8.08 -2.08 31.62
C ALA A 133 -9.22 -1.76 32.60
N VAL A 134 -10.28 -2.57 32.63
CA VAL A 134 -11.41 -2.44 33.57
C VAL A 134 -10.94 -2.56 35.03
N LYS A 135 -10.03 -3.51 35.32
CA LYS A 135 -9.46 -3.69 36.66
C LYS A 135 -8.62 -2.48 37.09
N ARG A 136 -7.84 -1.89 36.19
CA ARG A 136 -7.05 -0.68 36.48
C ARG A 136 -7.93 0.54 36.73
N ALA A 137 -9.02 0.69 35.97
CA ALA A 137 -9.98 1.78 36.12
C ALA A 137 -10.65 1.80 37.50
N ALA A 138 -10.78 0.65 38.16
CA ALA A 138 -11.32 0.55 39.52
C ALA A 138 -10.48 1.31 40.58
N GLY A 139 -9.22 1.65 40.26
CA GLY A 139 -8.33 2.44 41.13
C GLY A 139 -8.10 3.88 40.69
N VAL A 140 -8.61 4.32 39.53
CA VAL A 140 -8.33 5.64 38.91
C VAL A 140 -9.61 6.20 38.30
N ASP A 141 -10.32 7.07 39.03
CA ASP A 141 -11.53 7.82 38.64
C ASP A 141 -12.65 7.04 37.92
N GLY A 142 -12.58 5.70 37.89
CA GLY A 142 -13.49 4.83 37.17
C GLY A 142 -13.29 4.80 35.65
N VAL A 143 -12.30 5.50 35.07
CA VAL A 143 -12.19 5.65 33.60
C VAL A 143 -11.43 4.47 32.99
N ILE A 144 -12.07 3.80 32.02
CA ILE A 144 -11.46 2.75 31.20
C ILE A 144 -10.88 3.43 29.95
N PRO A 145 -9.54 3.40 29.76
CA PRO A 145 -8.91 4.08 28.64
C PRO A 145 -9.40 3.52 27.30
N GLY A 146 -9.50 4.42 26.32
CA GLY A 146 -9.82 4.06 24.94
C GLY A 146 -8.74 3.18 24.33
N ALA A 147 -9.18 2.18 23.57
CA ALA A 147 -8.31 1.36 22.75
C ALA A 147 -8.98 1.09 21.41
N GLU A 148 -8.15 0.99 20.36
CA GLU A 148 -8.62 0.67 19.02
C GLU A 148 -8.75 -0.84 18.83
N TYR A 149 -9.85 -1.25 18.21
CA TYR A 149 -10.14 -2.63 17.88
C TYR A 149 -10.68 -2.74 16.46
N LEU A 150 -10.44 -3.88 15.81
CA LEU A 150 -11.05 -4.21 14.52
C LEU A 150 -12.15 -5.25 14.73
N ILE A 151 -13.40 -4.78 14.87
CA ILE A 151 -14.54 -5.66 15.16
C ILE A 151 -15.14 -6.25 13.88
N THR A 152 -15.77 -7.41 14.01
CA THR A 152 -16.61 -8.00 12.96
C THR A 152 -18.07 -7.60 13.17
N CYS A 153 -18.63 -6.84 12.24
CA CYS A 153 -20.02 -6.42 12.27
C CYS A 153 -20.96 -7.55 11.82
N ARG A 154 -22.27 -7.38 12.05
CA ARG A 154 -23.30 -8.37 11.70
C ARG A 154 -23.27 -8.80 10.22
N ASP A 155 -22.92 -7.90 9.32
CA ASP A 155 -22.83 -8.14 7.88
C ASP A 155 -21.50 -8.82 7.46
N GLY A 156 -20.63 -9.13 8.42
CA GLY A 156 -19.31 -9.72 8.19
C GLY A 156 -18.21 -8.69 7.88
N THR A 157 -18.54 -7.41 7.74
CA THR A 157 -17.54 -6.36 7.50
C THR A 157 -16.66 -6.17 8.74
N LYS A 158 -15.38 -5.86 8.49
CA LYS A 158 -14.44 -5.49 9.54
C LYS A 158 -14.48 -3.97 9.71
N ARG A 159 -14.67 -3.50 10.95
CA ARG A 159 -14.80 -2.07 11.24
C ARG A 159 -13.84 -1.64 12.34
N PRO A 160 -12.96 -0.65 12.11
CA PRO A 160 -12.11 -0.11 13.16
C PRO A 160 -12.97 0.74 14.10
N VAL A 161 -12.91 0.44 15.39
CA VAL A 161 -13.63 1.17 16.44
C VAL A 161 -12.70 1.54 17.57
N GLU A 162 -12.91 2.70 18.17
CA GLU A 162 -12.35 3.01 19.48
C GLU A 162 -13.39 2.61 20.53
N VAL A 163 -12.98 1.79 21.50
CA VAL A 163 -13.83 1.40 22.62
C VAL A 163 -13.19 1.88 23.91
N SER A 164 -13.98 2.63 24.68
CA SER A 164 -13.61 3.15 25.99
C SER A 164 -14.77 2.95 26.95
N GLY A 165 -14.60 3.29 28.23
CA GLY A 165 -15.73 3.24 29.14
C GLY A 165 -15.49 3.93 30.46
N VAL A 166 -16.50 3.88 31.32
CA VAL A 166 -16.43 4.39 32.68
C VAL A 166 -17.20 3.47 33.61
N GLN A 167 -16.66 3.24 34.80
CA GLN A 167 -17.37 2.53 35.87
C GLN A 167 -18.54 3.40 36.33
N VAL A 168 -19.71 2.79 36.42
CA VAL A 168 -20.92 3.43 36.93
C VAL A 168 -21.55 2.56 38.02
N GLU A 169 -22.45 3.13 38.80
CA GLU A 169 -23.17 2.38 39.81
C GLU A 169 -23.94 1.22 39.13
N GLY A 170 -23.61 -0.02 39.49
CA GLY A 170 -24.22 -1.21 38.91
C GLY A 170 -23.65 -1.66 37.56
N GLY A 171 -22.41 -1.29 37.20
CA GLY A 171 -21.71 -1.85 36.04
C GLY A 171 -20.71 -0.91 35.36
N HIS A 172 -20.66 -0.95 34.03
CA HIS A 172 -19.79 -0.11 33.21
C HIS A 172 -20.54 0.43 32.01
N LEU A 173 -20.45 1.74 31.78
CA LEU A 173 -20.91 2.37 30.55
C LEU A 173 -19.76 2.30 29.54
N VAL A 174 -19.98 1.61 28.43
CA VAL A 174 -19.01 1.46 27.35
C VAL A 174 -19.42 2.36 26.20
N THR A 175 -18.45 3.07 25.65
CA THR A 175 -18.62 3.88 24.45
C THR A 175 -17.86 3.24 23.28
N MET A 176 -18.43 3.34 22.09
CA MET A 176 -17.88 2.81 20.85
C MET A 176 -17.98 3.88 19.78
N GLN A 177 -16.83 4.26 19.23
CA GLN A 177 -16.74 5.23 18.15
C GLN A 177 -16.23 4.55 16.88
N ASP A 178 -16.93 4.76 15.77
CA ASP A 178 -16.52 4.27 14.46
C ASP A 178 -15.38 5.14 13.91
N LEU A 179 -14.24 4.51 13.63
CA LEU A 179 -13.05 5.18 13.11
C LEU A 179 -12.94 5.09 11.58
N SER A 180 -13.89 4.45 10.90
CA SER A 180 -13.79 4.16 9.45
C SER A 180 -13.62 5.43 8.62
N GLN A 181 -14.46 6.45 8.84
CA GLN A 181 -14.36 7.71 8.09
C GLN A 181 -13.06 8.46 8.39
N ARG A 182 -12.62 8.44 9.65
CA ARG A 182 -11.38 9.10 10.05
C ARG A 182 -10.18 8.41 9.40
N LYS A 183 -10.08 7.08 9.48
CA LYS A 183 -8.99 6.32 8.88
C LYS A 183 -8.99 6.43 7.36
N ALA A 184 -10.15 6.36 6.71
CA ALA A 184 -10.27 6.57 5.27
C ALA A 184 -9.84 7.98 4.86
N ALA A 185 -10.20 9.01 5.64
CA ALA A 185 -9.75 10.37 5.38
C ALA A 185 -8.24 10.54 5.61
N GLU A 186 -7.67 9.93 6.66
CA GLU A 186 -6.23 9.92 6.92
C GLU A 186 -5.46 9.22 5.78
N GLU A 187 -5.96 8.09 5.30
CA GLU A 187 -5.40 7.35 4.16
C GLU A 187 -5.50 8.14 2.86
N GLU A 188 -6.65 8.79 2.60
CA GLU A 188 -6.82 9.66 1.44
C GLU A 188 -5.91 10.88 1.50
N ILE A 189 -5.76 11.53 2.66
CA ILE A 189 -4.81 12.62 2.86
C ILE A 189 -3.38 12.14 2.59
N ASN A 190 -3.02 10.96 3.08
CA ASN A 190 -1.71 10.37 2.83
C ASN A 190 -1.49 10.09 1.33
N ASN A 191 -2.51 9.52 0.66
CA ASN A 191 -2.46 9.26 -0.77
C ASN A 191 -2.30 10.56 -1.57
N LEU A 192 -3.11 11.58 -1.30
CA LEU A 192 -3.02 12.89 -1.94
C LEU A 192 -1.69 13.61 -1.64
N ALA A 193 -1.09 13.37 -0.48
CA ALA A 193 0.18 13.98 -0.09
C ALA A 193 1.37 13.39 -0.86
N TYR A 194 1.33 12.10 -1.20
CA TYR A 194 2.51 11.36 -1.70
C TYR A 194 2.34 10.71 -3.08
N TYR A 195 1.13 10.63 -3.61
CA TYR A 195 0.84 9.99 -4.89
C TYR A 195 0.11 10.94 -5.85
N ASP A 196 0.30 10.70 -7.14
CA ASP A 196 -0.42 11.37 -8.22
C ASP A 196 -1.84 10.80 -8.30
N PRO A 197 -2.91 11.62 -8.21
CA PRO A 197 -4.29 11.12 -8.16
C PRO A 197 -4.75 10.43 -9.44
N LEU A 198 -4.12 10.73 -10.59
CA LEU A 198 -4.46 10.08 -11.85
C LEU A 198 -3.79 8.70 -11.97
N THR A 199 -2.47 8.64 -11.83
CA THR A 199 -1.68 7.43 -12.13
C THR A 199 -1.43 6.53 -10.92
N SER A 200 -1.70 7.03 -9.71
CA SER A 200 -1.34 6.42 -8.42
C SER A 200 0.16 6.15 -8.26
N LEU A 201 1.01 6.75 -9.10
CA LEU A 201 2.45 6.73 -8.93
C LEU A 201 2.86 7.72 -7.85
N PRO A 202 4.00 7.51 -7.17
CA PRO A 202 4.68 8.53 -6.39
C PRO A 202 4.65 9.90 -7.08
N ASN A 203 4.20 10.93 -6.35
CA ASN A 203 4.26 12.30 -6.83
C ASN A 203 5.66 12.89 -6.60
N ARG A 204 5.85 14.16 -6.99
CA ARG A 204 7.13 14.86 -6.80
C ARG A 204 7.64 14.81 -5.36
N ARG A 205 6.78 14.91 -4.35
CA ARG A 205 7.19 14.90 -2.93
C ARG A 205 7.78 13.55 -2.54
N LEU A 206 7.08 12.45 -2.84
CA LEU A 206 7.57 11.10 -2.54
C LEU A 206 8.80 10.75 -3.39
N LEU A 207 8.87 11.19 -4.64
CA LEU A 207 10.05 11.05 -5.49
C LEU A 207 11.29 11.69 -4.86
N MET A 208 11.19 12.93 -4.34
CA MET A 208 12.34 13.59 -3.73
C MET A 208 12.85 12.82 -2.50
N ASP A 209 11.94 12.31 -1.68
CA ASP A 209 12.27 11.48 -0.52
C ASP A 209 12.98 10.19 -0.93
N ARG A 210 12.43 9.46 -1.92
CA ARG A 210 13.03 8.23 -2.46
C ARG A 210 14.39 8.47 -3.09
N LEU A 211 14.55 9.53 -3.88
CA LEU A 211 15.83 9.87 -4.49
C LEU A 211 16.88 10.26 -3.45
N GLN A 212 16.48 10.94 -2.37
CA GLN A 212 17.37 11.24 -1.24
C GLN A 212 17.79 9.97 -0.49
N GLN A 213 16.88 9.01 -0.32
CA GLN A 213 17.19 7.69 0.25
C GLN A 213 18.15 6.90 -0.64
N ALA A 214 17.89 6.85 -1.95
CA ALA A 214 18.74 6.18 -2.93
C ALA A 214 20.18 6.74 -2.94
N LEU A 215 20.33 8.07 -2.91
CA LEU A 215 21.63 8.73 -2.78
C LEU A 215 22.36 8.36 -1.47
N ALA A 216 21.63 8.34 -0.35
CA ALA A 216 22.20 7.97 0.94
C ALA A 216 22.63 6.49 0.98
N ALA A 217 21.83 5.60 0.37
CA ALA A 217 22.16 4.18 0.24
C ALA A 217 23.38 3.98 -0.67
N SER A 218 23.39 4.61 -1.85
CA SER A 218 24.52 4.61 -2.79
C SER A 218 25.83 5.05 -2.12
N THR A 219 25.78 6.13 -1.33
CA THR A 219 26.94 6.62 -0.55
C THR A 219 27.41 5.60 0.49
N ARG A 220 26.49 4.94 1.19
CA ARG A 220 26.81 3.99 2.26
C ARG A 220 27.37 2.67 1.73
N HIS A 221 26.82 2.18 0.63
CA HIS A 221 27.14 0.85 0.09
C HIS A 221 28.15 0.90 -1.07
N HIS A 222 28.57 2.08 -1.49
CA HIS A 222 29.45 2.28 -2.66
C HIS A 222 28.89 1.67 -3.94
N ARG A 223 27.57 1.68 -4.09
CA ARG A 223 26.86 1.15 -5.26
C ARG A 223 26.30 2.28 -6.08
N SER A 224 26.38 2.15 -7.39
CA SER A 224 25.91 3.15 -8.34
C SER A 224 24.42 2.95 -8.63
N GLY A 225 23.73 4.03 -8.95
CA GLY A 225 22.35 4.03 -9.43
C GLY A 225 22.19 4.98 -10.60
N ALA A 226 20.97 5.07 -11.14
CA ALA A 226 20.67 5.98 -12.23
C ALA A 226 19.32 6.69 -12.04
N LEU A 227 19.26 7.94 -12.46
CA LEU A 227 18.05 8.73 -12.55
C LEU A 227 17.71 8.92 -14.03
N LEU A 228 16.52 8.49 -14.42
CA LEU A 228 15.98 8.67 -15.75
C LEU A 228 14.84 9.68 -15.64
N LEU A 229 14.91 10.77 -16.42
CA LEU A 229 13.83 11.72 -16.62
C LEU A 229 13.19 11.47 -18.00
N LEU A 230 11.88 11.29 -18.03
CA LEU A 230 11.10 10.82 -19.17
C LEU A 230 10.05 11.87 -19.53
N ASP A 231 9.89 12.16 -20.81
CA ASP A 231 8.86 13.07 -21.32
C ASP A 231 8.20 12.50 -22.58
N LEU A 232 6.86 12.46 -22.59
CA LEU A 232 6.08 11.97 -23.72
C LEU A 232 6.11 12.96 -24.88
N ASP A 233 6.62 12.50 -26.02
CA ASP A 233 6.76 13.36 -27.18
C ASP A 233 5.39 13.75 -27.75
N ASN A 234 5.20 15.05 -27.99
CA ASN A 234 3.99 15.61 -28.59
C ASN A 234 2.69 15.35 -27.78
N PHE A 235 2.79 15.10 -26.47
CA PHE A 235 1.61 14.90 -25.60
C PHE A 235 0.64 16.09 -25.65
N LYS A 236 1.16 17.31 -25.68
CA LYS A 236 0.34 18.52 -25.83
C LYS A 236 -0.52 18.48 -27.10
N THR A 237 0.06 18.04 -28.24
CA THR A 237 -0.66 17.92 -29.51
C THR A 237 -1.76 16.86 -29.43
N LEU A 238 -1.56 15.77 -28.71
CA LEU A 238 -2.61 14.79 -28.43
C LEU A 238 -3.79 15.44 -27.71
N ASN A 239 -3.53 16.17 -26.62
CA ASN A 239 -4.59 16.84 -25.85
C ASN A 239 -5.35 17.87 -26.69
N GLU A 240 -4.64 18.66 -27.48
CA GLU A 240 -5.24 19.66 -28.38
C GLU A 240 -6.11 19.01 -29.47
N THR A 241 -5.76 17.81 -29.93
CA THR A 241 -6.45 17.13 -31.04
C THR A 241 -7.56 16.19 -30.58
N ARG A 242 -7.40 15.52 -29.43
CA ARG A 242 -8.26 14.41 -28.96
C ARG A 242 -8.82 14.61 -27.55
N GLY A 243 -8.59 15.77 -26.94
CA GLY A 243 -9.10 16.13 -25.62
C GLY A 243 -8.29 15.53 -24.46
N HIS A 244 -8.50 16.11 -23.27
CA HIS A 244 -7.79 15.72 -22.05
C HIS A 244 -8.07 14.29 -21.61
N ASP A 245 -9.29 13.77 -21.78
CA ASP A 245 -9.64 12.39 -21.44
C ASP A 245 -8.76 11.37 -22.18
N SER A 246 -8.42 11.64 -23.45
CA SER A 246 -7.49 10.80 -24.21
C SER A 246 -6.06 10.88 -23.68
N GLY A 247 -5.63 12.07 -23.23
CA GLY A 247 -4.35 12.26 -22.56
C GLY A 247 -4.27 11.51 -21.24
N ASP A 248 -5.31 11.58 -20.42
CA ASP A 248 -5.38 10.88 -19.14
C ASP A 248 -5.33 9.36 -19.33
N HIS A 249 -6.06 8.82 -20.32
CA HIS A 249 -5.97 7.41 -20.69
C HIS A 249 -4.58 7.00 -21.19
N LEU A 250 -3.88 7.87 -21.91
CA LEU A 250 -2.50 7.63 -22.32
C LEU A 250 -1.58 7.58 -21.09
N LEU A 251 -1.68 8.56 -20.19
CA LEU A 251 -0.87 8.64 -18.97
C LEU A 251 -1.05 7.41 -18.07
N LEU A 252 -2.28 6.92 -17.93
CA LEU A 252 -2.59 5.68 -17.21
C LEU A 252 -1.87 4.46 -17.82
N GLN A 253 -1.92 4.31 -19.14
CA GLN A 253 -1.25 3.20 -19.84
C GLN A 253 0.29 3.32 -19.76
N VAL A 254 0.83 4.54 -19.86
CA VAL A 254 2.27 4.81 -19.69
C VAL A 254 2.71 4.44 -18.27
N ALA A 255 1.99 4.86 -17.24
CA ALA A 255 2.28 4.52 -15.85
C ALA A 255 2.26 3.01 -15.58
N GLN A 256 1.34 2.27 -16.21
CA GLN A 256 1.31 0.81 -16.13
C GLN A 256 2.54 0.20 -16.80
N ARG A 257 2.81 0.56 -18.06
CA ARG A 257 3.94 0.00 -18.81
C ARG A 257 5.28 0.30 -18.16
N LEU A 258 5.45 1.49 -17.57
CA LEU A 258 6.66 1.84 -16.83
C LEU A 258 6.89 0.93 -15.63
N ARG A 259 5.86 0.65 -14.83
CA ARG A 259 5.95 -0.28 -13.69
C ARG A 259 6.32 -1.70 -14.12
N GLU A 260 5.79 -2.17 -15.26
CA GLU A 260 6.13 -3.48 -15.83
C GLU A 260 7.58 -3.53 -16.37
N CYS A 261 8.21 -2.37 -16.62
CA CYS A 261 9.57 -2.27 -17.17
C CYS A 261 10.66 -2.17 -16.11
N VAL A 262 10.35 -2.13 -14.82
CA VAL A 262 11.33 -1.93 -13.74
C VAL A 262 11.13 -2.95 -12.63
N HIS A 263 12.11 -3.10 -11.73
CA HIS A 263 11.99 -3.99 -10.57
C HIS A 263 11.15 -3.34 -9.46
N GLU A 264 10.69 -4.15 -8.49
CA GLU A 264 9.86 -3.68 -7.38
C GLU A 264 10.62 -2.68 -6.47
N ASP A 265 11.93 -2.80 -6.38
CA ASP A 265 12.80 -1.90 -5.62
C ASP A 265 13.05 -0.56 -6.36
N ASP A 266 12.80 -0.50 -7.68
CA ASP A 266 12.94 0.72 -8.47
C ASP A 266 11.74 1.65 -8.25
N THR A 267 11.98 2.97 -8.25
CA THR A 267 10.91 3.95 -8.10
C THR A 267 10.47 4.49 -9.46
N VAL A 268 9.19 4.37 -9.79
CA VAL A 268 8.55 5.10 -10.90
C VAL A 268 7.68 6.20 -10.31
N ALA A 269 7.87 7.45 -10.74
CA ALA A 269 7.12 8.60 -10.27
C ALA A 269 6.59 9.44 -11.43
N ARG A 270 5.52 10.21 -11.17
CA ARG A 270 5.04 11.24 -12.09
C ARG A 270 5.24 12.62 -11.46
N GLN A 271 6.04 13.46 -12.13
CA GLN A 271 6.36 14.80 -11.63
C GLN A 271 5.23 15.80 -11.89
N GLY A 272 4.52 15.61 -13.00
CA GLY A 272 3.39 16.42 -13.44
C GLY A 272 3.30 16.46 -14.97
N GLY A 273 2.12 16.77 -15.52
CA GLY A 273 1.94 16.79 -16.97
C GLY A 273 2.27 15.44 -17.62
N ASP A 274 3.19 15.45 -18.58
CA ASP A 274 3.75 14.33 -19.33
C ASP A 274 5.12 13.85 -18.82
N GLU A 275 5.59 14.38 -17.69
CA GLU A 275 6.91 14.05 -17.13
C GLU A 275 6.84 12.89 -16.13
N PHE A 276 7.63 11.86 -16.39
CA PHE A 276 7.84 10.72 -15.50
C PHE A 276 9.30 10.64 -15.07
N VAL A 277 9.55 10.03 -13.93
CA VAL A 277 10.90 9.83 -13.39
C VAL A 277 11.04 8.38 -12.99
N VAL A 278 12.16 7.76 -13.34
CA VAL A 278 12.54 6.43 -12.87
C VAL A 278 13.85 6.55 -12.10
N VAL A 279 13.87 6.05 -10.87
CA VAL A 279 15.08 5.91 -10.05
C VAL A 279 15.43 4.44 -10.00
N LEU A 280 16.60 4.11 -10.54
CA LEU A 280 17.17 2.77 -10.54
C LEU A 280 18.23 2.71 -9.44
N GLU A 281 18.08 1.75 -8.54
CA GLU A 281 19.00 1.51 -7.45
C GLU A 281 19.87 0.28 -7.74
N ASP A 282 20.99 0.15 -7.03
CA ASP A 282 21.80 -1.07 -7.03
C ASP A 282 22.36 -1.56 -8.39
N LEU A 283 22.75 -0.64 -9.26
CA LEU A 283 23.22 -0.94 -10.63
C LEU A 283 24.69 -1.40 -10.72
N GLY A 284 25.29 -1.84 -9.62
CA GLY A 284 26.69 -2.31 -9.58
C GLY A 284 27.64 -1.31 -8.94
N ASP A 285 28.94 -1.63 -8.98
CA ASP A 285 29.93 -0.97 -8.11
C ASP A 285 30.70 0.14 -8.83
N ASN A 286 30.54 0.24 -10.16
CA ASN A 286 31.21 1.26 -10.96
C ASN A 286 30.22 2.00 -11.90
N PRO A 287 30.50 3.27 -12.26
CA PRO A 287 29.59 4.07 -13.08
C PRO A 287 29.37 3.56 -14.51
N GLU A 288 30.36 2.91 -15.13
CA GLU A 288 30.24 2.41 -16.50
C GLU A 288 29.29 1.20 -16.59
N GLU A 289 29.37 0.30 -15.63
CA GLU A 289 28.44 -0.82 -15.46
C GLU A 289 27.03 -0.31 -15.16
N ALA A 290 26.90 0.68 -14.27
CA ALA A 290 25.60 1.30 -14.00
C ALA A 290 25.02 2.01 -15.23
N ALA A 291 25.86 2.65 -16.05
CA ALA A 291 25.45 3.18 -17.34
C ALA A 291 24.95 2.06 -18.27
N ALA A 292 25.67 0.94 -18.39
CA ALA A 292 25.24 -0.18 -19.22
C ALA A 292 23.90 -0.79 -18.76
N ARG A 293 23.73 -1.03 -17.46
CA ARG A 293 22.48 -1.61 -16.91
C ARG A 293 21.30 -0.63 -17.02
N SER A 294 21.54 0.66 -16.77
CA SER A 294 20.51 1.69 -16.98
C SER A 294 20.13 1.85 -18.44
N GLU A 295 21.07 1.67 -19.38
CA GLU A 295 20.78 1.64 -20.82
C GLU A 295 19.83 0.48 -21.15
N GLU A 296 20.08 -0.72 -20.63
CA GLU A 296 19.22 -1.89 -20.86
C GLU A 296 17.78 -1.63 -20.39
N VAL A 297 17.62 -1.06 -19.18
CA VAL A 297 16.30 -0.67 -18.66
C VAL A 297 15.68 0.44 -19.51
N GLY A 298 16.45 1.46 -19.90
CA GLY A 298 15.99 2.54 -20.76
C GLY A 298 15.52 2.05 -22.12
N GLN A 299 16.27 1.17 -22.78
CA GLN A 299 15.88 0.58 -24.06
C GLN A 299 14.62 -0.28 -23.92
N ARG A 300 14.49 -1.03 -22.82
CA ARG A 300 13.25 -1.78 -22.50
C ARG A 300 12.06 -0.84 -22.36
N ILE A 301 12.20 0.28 -21.64
CA ILE A 301 11.17 1.32 -21.50
C ILE A 301 10.79 1.91 -22.86
N LEU A 302 11.77 2.32 -23.69
CA LEU A 302 11.51 2.84 -25.04
C LEU A 302 10.73 1.84 -25.89
N ALA A 303 11.16 0.57 -25.90
CA ALA A 303 10.48 -0.47 -26.67
C ALA A 303 9.03 -0.69 -26.21
N ALA A 304 8.78 -0.76 -24.90
CA ALA A 304 7.44 -0.94 -24.34
C ALA A 304 6.51 0.25 -24.63
N LEU A 305 7.04 1.48 -24.54
CA LEU A 305 6.25 2.69 -24.75
C LEU A 305 6.04 3.05 -26.22
N ARG A 306 6.81 2.49 -27.15
CA ARG A 306 6.57 2.56 -28.60
C ARG A 306 5.37 1.73 -29.07
N ALA A 307 4.98 0.71 -28.30
CA ALA A 307 3.82 -0.11 -28.65
C ALA A 307 2.55 0.78 -28.73
N PRO A 308 1.62 0.51 -29.67
CA PRO A 308 0.44 1.35 -29.84
C PRO A 308 -0.42 1.39 -28.57
N TYR A 309 -1.00 2.55 -28.30
CA TYR A 309 -1.96 2.78 -27.22
C TYR A 309 -3.37 2.71 -27.78
N MET A 310 -4.24 1.98 -27.09
CA MET A 310 -5.66 1.96 -27.45
C MET A 310 -6.37 3.09 -26.73
N LEU A 311 -6.72 4.15 -27.47
CA LEU A 311 -7.41 5.33 -26.95
C LEU A 311 -8.79 5.41 -27.63
N HIS A 312 -9.87 5.28 -26.85
CA HIS A 312 -11.25 5.33 -27.36
C HIS A 312 -11.52 4.44 -28.58
N GLY A 313 -10.89 3.24 -28.63
CA GLY A 313 -11.06 2.28 -29.72
C GLY A 313 -10.17 2.50 -30.95
N ALA A 314 -9.32 3.53 -30.97
CA ALA A 314 -8.34 3.78 -32.04
C ALA A 314 -6.91 3.60 -31.53
N ALA A 315 -6.04 3.02 -32.38
CA ALA A 315 -4.62 2.96 -32.11
C ALA A 315 -3.98 4.36 -32.17
N HIS A 316 -3.15 4.69 -31.20
CA HIS A 316 -2.34 5.90 -31.15
C HIS A 316 -0.87 5.51 -30.91
N HIS A 317 0.02 6.11 -31.69
CA HIS A 317 1.46 5.96 -31.48
C HIS A 317 1.97 7.21 -30.76
N SER A 318 2.66 6.98 -29.65
CA SER A 318 3.41 7.98 -28.92
C SER A 318 4.84 7.50 -28.78
N SER A 319 5.77 8.44 -28.71
CA SER A 319 7.18 8.16 -28.41
C SER A 319 7.58 8.88 -27.12
N LEU A 320 8.78 8.56 -26.65
CA LEU A 320 9.31 9.10 -25.40
C LEU A 320 10.74 9.59 -25.63
N SER A 321 11.06 10.75 -25.08
CA SER A 321 12.44 11.22 -24.92
C SER A 321 12.90 10.97 -23.48
N MET A 322 14.16 10.55 -23.30
CA MET A 322 14.72 10.29 -21.96
C MET A 322 16.09 10.94 -21.75
N GLY A 323 16.27 11.53 -20.58
CA GLY A 323 17.55 12.00 -20.06
C GLY A 323 18.03 11.13 -18.91
N VAL A 324 19.28 10.68 -18.94
CA VAL A 324 19.84 9.77 -17.96
C VAL A 324 21.04 10.42 -17.25
N THR A 325 21.11 10.27 -15.93
CA THR A 325 22.31 10.55 -15.15
C THR A 325 22.61 9.38 -14.22
N VAL A 326 23.87 8.94 -14.20
CA VAL A 326 24.36 7.95 -13.25
C VAL A 326 24.84 8.68 -12.00
N PHE A 327 24.61 8.10 -10.83
CA PHE A 327 25.12 8.59 -9.54
C PHE A 327 25.84 7.45 -8.81
N SER A 328 26.90 7.76 -8.08
CA SER A 328 27.76 6.76 -7.45
C SER A 328 28.32 7.21 -6.10
N GLY A 329 27.42 7.59 -5.17
CA GLY A 329 27.78 7.93 -3.80
C GLY A 329 28.69 9.15 -3.64
N MET A 330 28.82 9.99 -4.68
CA MET A 330 29.51 11.28 -4.56
C MET A 330 28.58 12.29 -3.86
N ARG A 331 29.13 13.42 -3.37
CA ARG A 331 28.36 14.51 -2.71
C ARG A 331 27.48 15.28 -3.71
N GLU A 332 26.65 14.56 -4.44
CA GLU A 332 25.69 15.10 -5.40
C GLU A 332 24.39 15.39 -4.66
N THR A 333 23.78 16.53 -4.97
CA THR A 333 22.46 16.86 -4.44
C THR A 333 21.38 16.34 -5.37
N VAL A 334 20.19 16.09 -4.82
CA VAL A 334 19.00 15.73 -5.61
C VAL A 334 18.75 16.73 -6.74
N ASP A 335 18.86 18.04 -6.44
CA ASP A 335 18.67 19.11 -7.42
C ASP A 335 19.70 19.06 -8.56
N GLU A 336 20.94 18.69 -8.26
CA GLU A 336 21.98 18.56 -9.27
C GLU A 336 21.71 17.37 -10.21
N LEU A 337 21.28 16.21 -9.66
CA LEU A 337 20.90 15.06 -10.48
C LEU A 337 19.73 15.37 -11.41
N LEU A 338 18.67 15.99 -10.89
CA LEU A 338 17.52 16.39 -11.68
C LEU A 338 17.92 17.35 -12.80
N LYS A 339 18.77 18.34 -12.50
CA LYS A 339 19.27 19.29 -13.50
C LYS A 339 20.10 18.60 -14.60
N ARG A 340 20.92 17.62 -14.23
CA ARG A 340 21.72 16.84 -15.19
C ARG A 340 20.81 15.99 -16.09
N ALA A 341 19.84 15.29 -15.50
CA ALA A 341 18.86 14.50 -16.24
C ALA A 341 18.02 15.37 -17.19
N ASP A 342 17.60 16.55 -16.77
CA ASP A 342 16.87 17.52 -17.60
C ASP A 342 17.68 18.00 -18.82
N LEU A 343 18.97 18.35 -18.61
CA LEU A 343 19.85 18.71 -19.71
C LEU A 343 20.03 17.55 -20.71
N ALA A 344 20.12 16.30 -20.22
CA ALA A 344 20.20 15.12 -21.07
C ALA A 344 18.89 14.87 -21.83
N LEU A 345 17.74 15.08 -21.18
CA LEU A 345 16.42 14.98 -21.80
C LEU A 345 16.26 15.99 -22.94
N TYR A 346 16.70 17.23 -22.72
CA TYR A 346 16.73 18.25 -23.77
C TYR A 346 17.60 17.82 -24.96
N GLN A 347 18.75 17.21 -24.70
CA GLN A 347 19.60 16.65 -25.77
C GLN A 347 18.89 15.52 -26.52
N ALA A 348 18.17 14.63 -25.84
CA ALA A 348 17.37 13.59 -26.49
C ALA A 348 16.28 14.17 -27.40
N LYS A 349 15.54 15.18 -26.92
CA LYS A 349 14.53 15.90 -27.72
C LYS A 349 15.15 16.58 -28.96
N SER A 350 16.31 17.19 -28.79
CA SER A 350 17.05 17.87 -29.86
C SER A 350 17.67 16.89 -30.88
N ALA A 351 17.95 15.66 -30.45
CA ALA A 351 18.51 14.60 -31.29
C ALA A 351 17.47 13.86 -32.13
N GLY A 352 16.23 14.37 -32.21
CA GLY A 352 15.17 13.78 -33.02
C GLY A 352 14.07 13.08 -32.23
N ARG A 353 14.13 13.10 -30.89
CA ARG A 353 13.18 12.41 -29.97
C ARG A 353 13.26 10.89 -30.08
N ASP A 354 12.37 10.17 -29.39
CA ASP A 354 12.30 8.71 -29.40
C ASP A 354 13.65 8.02 -29.08
N THR A 355 14.38 8.61 -28.14
CA THR A 355 15.74 8.18 -27.78
C THR A 355 16.02 8.54 -26.33
N LEU A 356 17.05 7.90 -25.78
CA LEU A 356 17.66 8.29 -24.52
C LEU A 356 19.04 8.93 -24.76
N ARG A 357 19.44 9.82 -23.86
CA ARG A 357 20.79 10.42 -23.80
C ARG A 357 21.29 10.51 -22.37
N TYR A 358 22.59 10.36 -22.20
CA TYR A 358 23.27 10.58 -20.92
C TYR A 358 23.74 12.02 -20.81
N TYR A 359 23.71 12.56 -19.59
CA TYR A 359 24.30 13.86 -19.28
C TYR A 359 25.82 13.85 -19.47
N ASP A 360 26.51 12.84 -18.92
CA ASP A 360 27.97 12.73 -18.97
C ASP A 360 28.42 12.19 -20.34
N PRO A 361 29.20 12.96 -21.12
CA PRO A 361 29.72 12.50 -22.41
C PRO A 361 30.54 11.21 -22.32
N LYS A 362 31.23 10.95 -21.21
CA LYS A 362 31.98 9.70 -21.00
C LYS A 362 31.04 8.51 -20.89
N MET A 363 29.94 8.64 -20.13
CA MET A 363 28.93 7.59 -20.01
C MET A 363 28.24 7.35 -21.36
N GLN A 364 27.89 8.43 -22.07
CA GLN A 364 27.33 8.32 -23.43
C GLN A 364 28.28 7.57 -24.38
N ALA A 365 29.58 7.86 -24.31
CA ALA A 365 30.59 7.19 -25.13
C ALA A 365 30.77 5.72 -24.74
N ALA A 366 30.81 5.40 -23.44
CA ALA A 366 30.93 4.04 -22.93
C ALA A 366 29.78 3.15 -23.39
N VAL A 367 28.53 3.62 -23.25
CA VAL A 367 27.33 2.92 -23.72
C VAL A 367 27.37 2.72 -25.25
N SER A 368 27.74 3.75 -26.00
CA SER A 368 27.83 3.67 -27.46
C SER A 368 28.91 2.69 -27.94
N ALA A 369 30.05 2.66 -27.26
CA ALA A 369 31.15 1.73 -27.53
C ALA A 369 30.71 0.29 -27.24
N ARG A 370 30.03 0.06 -26.11
CA ARG A 370 29.49 -1.25 -25.73
C ARG A 370 28.46 -1.78 -26.73
N ALA A 371 27.48 -0.97 -27.14
CA ALA A 371 26.51 -1.34 -28.16
C ALA A 371 27.16 -1.62 -29.53
N THR A 372 28.26 -0.92 -29.85
CA THR A 372 29.03 -1.19 -31.05
C THR A 372 29.77 -2.50 -30.97
N LEU A 373 30.40 -2.79 -29.83
CA LEU A 373 31.09 -4.05 -29.58
C LEU A 373 30.13 -5.25 -29.70
N GLU A 374 28.93 -5.16 -29.12
CA GLU A 374 27.90 -6.22 -29.21
C GLU A 374 27.52 -6.51 -30.68
N ARG A 375 27.28 -5.46 -31.46
CA ARG A 375 26.96 -5.58 -32.88
C ARG A 375 28.11 -6.20 -33.66
N ASP A 376 29.33 -5.71 -33.43
CA ASP A 376 30.54 -6.18 -34.08
C ASP A 376 30.82 -7.64 -33.71
N MET A 377 30.48 -8.09 -32.49
CA MET A 377 30.57 -9.49 -32.09
C MET A 377 29.58 -10.39 -32.87
N ARG A 378 28.31 -9.97 -33.01
CA ARG A 378 27.33 -10.72 -33.82
C ARG A 378 27.80 -10.89 -35.26
N ILE A 379 28.28 -9.80 -35.85
CA ILE A 379 28.85 -9.79 -37.21
C ILE A 379 30.10 -10.67 -37.27
N GLY A 380 31.00 -10.53 -36.29
CA GLY A 380 32.26 -11.26 -36.25
C GLY A 380 32.08 -12.76 -36.13
N LEU A 381 31.06 -13.21 -35.40
CA LEU A 381 30.73 -14.63 -35.30
C LEU A 381 30.26 -15.17 -36.66
N ALA A 382 29.38 -14.44 -37.34
CA ALA A 382 28.88 -14.80 -38.67
C ALA A 382 29.98 -14.78 -39.75
N LEU A 383 30.96 -13.89 -39.62
CA LEU A 383 32.06 -13.71 -40.57
C LEU A 383 33.33 -14.49 -40.23
N GLY A 384 33.30 -15.37 -39.21
CA GLY A 384 34.45 -16.20 -38.85
C GLY A 384 35.65 -15.42 -38.34
N GLN A 385 35.43 -14.33 -37.60
CA GLN A 385 36.49 -13.47 -37.04
C GLN A 385 37.04 -13.99 -35.70
N PHE A 386 36.47 -15.06 -35.16
CA PHE A 386 36.93 -15.72 -33.95
C PHE A 386 37.88 -16.87 -34.31
N GLU A 387 38.90 -17.07 -33.49
CA GLU A 387 39.87 -18.16 -33.63
C GLU A 387 40.30 -18.72 -32.27
N LEU A 388 40.81 -19.96 -32.27
CA LEU A 388 41.31 -20.62 -31.07
C LEU A 388 42.83 -20.63 -31.08
N TYR A 389 43.42 -20.09 -30.03
CA TYR A 389 44.82 -20.25 -29.71
C TYR A 389 44.97 -21.41 -28.72
N TYR A 390 46.13 -22.06 -28.70
CA TYR A 390 46.36 -23.25 -27.88
C TYR A 390 47.56 -23.03 -26.96
N GLN A 391 47.32 -23.03 -25.65
CA GLN A 391 48.39 -22.94 -24.65
C GLN A 391 48.77 -24.35 -24.19
N PRO A 392 50.02 -24.80 -24.36
CA PRO A 392 50.42 -26.16 -24.01
C PRO A 392 50.39 -26.38 -22.49
N GLN A 393 49.91 -27.55 -22.08
CA GLN A 393 49.97 -28.04 -20.71
C GLN A 393 51.11 -29.05 -20.60
N ILE A 394 52.00 -28.84 -19.62
CA ILE A 394 53.24 -29.62 -19.48
C ILE A 394 53.20 -30.39 -18.17
N ASP A 395 53.36 -31.71 -18.25
CA ASP A 395 53.64 -32.57 -17.10
C ASP A 395 55.01 -33.21 -17.26
N ARG A 396 55.87 -33.07 -16.24
CA ARG A 396 57.25 -33.62 -16.20
C ARG A 396 58.07 -33.38 -17.48
N GLY A 397 57.93 -32.20 -18.08
CA GLY A 397 58.66 -31.79 -19.29
C GLY A 397 58.09 -32.35 -20.60
N ARG A 398 56.91 -32.98 -20.59
CA ARG A 398 56.19 -33.44 -21.77
C ARG A 398 54.87 -32.69 -21.92
N ILE A 399 54.50 -32.35 -23.15
CA ILE A 399 53.18 -31.77 -23.44
C ILE A 399 52.16 -32.90 -23.33
N THR A 400 51.17 -32.73 -22.45
CA THR A 400 50.08 -33.70 -22.23
C THR A 400 48.77 -33.25 -22.83
N GLY A 401 48.62 -31.95 -23.08
CA GLY A 401 47.43 -31.37 -23.68
C GLY A 401 47.63 -29.89 -23.98
N ALA A 402 46.53 -29.22 -24.31
CA ALA A 402 46.50 -27.77 -24.46
C ALA A 402 45.18 -27.19 -23.93
N GLU A 403 45.20 -25.91 -23.57
CA GLU A 403 44.00 -25.14 -23.31
C GLU A 403 43.63 -24.33 -24.56
N ALA A 404 42.39 -24.46 -25.02
CA ALA A 404 41.82 -23.66 -26.10
C ALA A 404 41.40 -22.28 -25.56
N LEU A 405 42.08 -21.25 -26.04
CA LEU A 405 41.86 -19.87 -25.65
C LEU A 405 41.26 -19.09 -26.82
N LEU A 406 40.03 -18.62 -26.62
CA LEU A 406 39.32 -17.83 -27.63
C LEU A 406 40.03 -16.50 -27.89
N ARG A 407 40.15 -16.15 -29.18
CA ARG A 407 40.65 -14.86 -29.66
C ARG A 407 39.66 -14.29 -30.66
N TRP A 408 39.49 -12.98 -30.61
CA TRP A 408 38.70 -12.26 -31.60
C TRP A 408 39.60 -11.33 -32.39
N ARG A 409 39.68 -11.58 -33.69
CA ARG A 409 40.43 -10.75 -34.64
C ARG A 409 39.48 -9.80 -35.35
N HIS A 410 39.25 -8.65 -34.73
CA HIS A 410 38.41 -7.60 -35.28
C HIS A 410 39.10 -6.93 -36.50
N PRO A 411 38.39 -6.69 -37.62
CA PRO A 411 38.98 -6.14 -38.84
C PRO A 411 39.56 -4.74 -38.69
N ARG A 412 39.02 -3.93 -37.76
CA ARG A 412 39.52 -2.58 -37.49
C ARG A 412 40.49 -2.53 -36.30
N ASP A 413 40.14 -3.22 -35.22
CA ASP A 413 40.80 -3.04 -33.91
C ASP A 413 41.84 -4.13 -33.60
N GLY A 414 42.03 -5.10 -34.52
CA GLY A 414 42.96 -6.20 -34.31
C GLY A 414 42.48 -7.18 -33.24
N PHE A 415 43.37 -7.63 -32.35
CA PHE A 415 43.01 -8.57 -31.30
C PHE A 415 42.27 -7.88 -30.16
N VAL A 416 40.98 -8.15 -30.05
CA VAL A 416 40.17 -7.69 -28.92
C VAL A 416 40.36 -8.62 -27.73
N SER A 417 40.65 -8.06 -26.56
CA SER A 417 40.87 -8.82 -25.33
C SER A 417 39.62 -9.61 -24.94
N PRO A 418 39.74 -10.90 -24.57
CA PRO A 418 38.64 -11.69 -24.00
C PRO A 418 37.98 -11.03 -22.78
N ALA A 419 38.74 -10.29 -21.98
CA ALA A 419 38.20 -9.56 -20.83
C ALA A 419 37.18 -8.46 -21.21
N HIS A 420 37.19 -7.98 -22.47
CA HIS A 420 36.24 -6.98 -22.94
C HIS A 420 34.99 -7.58 -23.57
N PHE A 421 35.11 -8.70 -24.30
CA PHE A 421 33.98 -9.24 -25.06
C PHE A 421 33.32 -10.45 -24.41
N ILE A 422 33.99 -11.21 -23.53
CA ILE A 422 33.36 -12.36 -22.85
C ILE A 422 32.25 -11.92 -21.88
N PRO A 423 32.47 -10.94 -20.98
CA PRO A 423 31.39 -10.49 -20.09
C PRO A 423 30.17 -9.98 -20.88
N LEU A 424 30.42 -9.23 -21.95
CA LEU A 424 29.36 -8.76 -22.85
C LEU A 424 28.64 -9.93 -23.56
N ALA A 425 29.38 -10.97 -23.99
CA ALA A 425 28.78 -12.17 -24.58
C ALA A 425 27.87 -12.88 -23.57
N GLU A 426 28.32 -12.97 -22.32
CA GLU A 426 27.56 -13.59 -21.24
C GLU A 426 26.27 -12.84 -21.01
N GLU A 427 26.34 -11.53 -20.76
CA GLU A 427 25.20 -10.67 -20.46
C GLU A 427 24.16 -10.68 -21.59
N THR A 428 24.60 -10.55 -22.84
CA THR A 428 23.73 -10.50 -24.04
C THR A 428 23.26 -11.86 -24.54
N GLY A 429 23.76 -12.96 -23.96
CA GLY A 429 23.47 -14.33 -24.38
C GLY A 429 24.23 -14.80 -25.63
N LEU A 430 25.06 -13.94 -26.23
CA LEU A 430 25.95 -14.32 -27.35
C LEU A 430 27.00 -15.36 -26.95
N ILE A 431 27.24 -15.57 -25.65
CA ILE A 431 28.14 -16.62 -25.16
C ILE A 431 27.68 -18.02 -25.55
N LEU A 432 26.37 -18.22 -25.75
CA LEU A 432 25.81 -19.52 -26.12
C LEU A 432 26.22 -19.92 -27.56
N PRO A 433 25.87 -19.15 -28.61
CA PRO A 433 26.30 -19.48 -29.97
C PRO A 433 27.83 -19.39 -30.15
N LEU A 434 28.50 -18.50 -29.41
CA LEU A 434 29.96 -18.42 -29.41
C LEU A 434 30.60 -19.68 -28.82
N GLY A 435 30.05 -20.18 -27.72
CA GLY A 435 30.50 -21.38 -27.03
C GLY A 435 30.27 -22.66 -27.84
N GLU A 436 29.14 -22.78 -28.52
CA GLU A 436 28.88 -23.87 -29.47
C GLU A 436 29.94 -23.87 -30.59
N TRP A 437 30.22 -22.70 -31.15
CA TRP A 437 31.28 -22.54 -32.16
C TRP A 437 32.66 -22.95 -31.61
N VAL A 438 32.99 -22.54 -30.38
CA VAL A 438 34.26 -22.91 -29.72
C VAL A 438 34.39 -24.43 -29.55
N LEU A 439 33.35 -25.10 -29.05
CA LEU A 439 33.37 -26.56 -28.85
C LEU A 439 33.53 -27.30 -30.18
N LYS A 440 32.81 -26.87 -31.21
CA LYS A 440 32.93 -27.43 -32.56
C LYS A 440 34.34 -27.27 -33.12
N ALA A 441 34.92 -26.08 -33.01
CA ALA A 441 36.28 -25.80 -33.48
C ALA A 441 37.34 -26.59 -32.68
N ALA A 442 37.14 -26.73 -31.36
CA ALA A 442 38.00 -27.54 -30.50
C ALA A 442 37.96 -29.03 -30.87
N CYS A 443 36.77 -29.61 -31.07
CA CYS A 443 36.61 -31.00 -31.50
C CYS A 443 37.24 -31.26 -32.88
N GLN A 444 37.04 -30.35 -33.83
CA GLN A 444 37.68 -30.43 -35.15
C GLN A 444 39.21 -30.39 -35.05
N ARG A 445 39.77 -29.54 -34.16
CA ARG A 445 41.21 -29.51 -33.92
C ARG A 445 41.70 -30.82 -33.31
N LEU A 446 41.02 -31.34 -32.30
CA LEU A 446 41.39 -32.59 -31.64
C LEU A 446 41.37 -33.77 -32.63
N ALA A 447 40.37 -33.84 -33.50
CA ALA A 447 40.30 -34.83 -34.58
C ALA A 447 41.48 -34.69 -35.56
N SER A 448 41.90 -33.47 -35.89
CA SER A 448 43.08 -33.24 -36.74
C SER A 448 44.39 -33.68 -36.07
N TRP A 449 44.53 -33.46 -34.76
CA TRP A 449 45.68 -33.91 -33.98
C TRP A 449 45.73 -35.44 -33.86
N ALA A 450 44.59 -36.10 -33.74
CA ALA A 450 44.49 -37.56 -33.71
C ALA A 450 45.07 -38.24 -34.96
N ALA A 451 45.11 -37.55 -36.11
CA ALA A 451 45.74 -38.04 -37.33
C ALA A 451 47.29 -38.02 -37.29
N HIS A 452 47.89 -37.34 -36.30
CA HIS A 452 49.33 -37.24 -36.13
C HIS A 452 49.78 -38.03 -34.89
N PRO A 453 50.62 -39.08 -35.04
CA PRO A 453 51.01 -39.95 -33.90
C PRO A 453 51.59 -39.21 -32.70
N GLU A 454 52.33 -38.12 -32.92
CA GLU A 454 52.95 -37.31 -31.86
C GLU A 454 51.94 -36.45 -31.08
N LEU A 455 50.78 -36.17 -31.66
CA LEU A 455 49.74 -35.30 -31.08
C LEU A 455 48.48 -36.08 -30.69
N ALA A 456 48.36 -37.35 -31.09
CA ALA A 456 47.14 -38.14 -30.93
C ALA A 456 46.75 -38.42 -29.48
N ALA A 457 47.71 -38.38 -28.55
CA ALA A 457 47.46 -38.58 -27.13
C ALA A 457 47.17 -37.27 -26.37
N LEU A 458 47.19 -36.11 -27.04
CA LEU A 458 46.95 -34.83 -26.40
C LEU A 458 45.47 -34.63 -26.08
N SER A 459 45.19 -34.13 -24.87
CA SER A 459 43.87 -33.63 -24.51
C SER A 459 43.72 -32.13 -24.85
N LEU A 460 42.49 -31.67 -25.01
CA LEU A 460 42.19 -30.26 -25.23
C LEU A 460 41.16 -29.79 -24.19
N ALA A 461 41.55 -28.84 -23.34
CA ALA A 461 40.69 -28.20 -22.36
C ALA A 461 39.98 -26.99 -22.99
N VAL A 462 38.68 -26.85 -22.72
CA VAL A 462 37.83 -25.74 -23.20
C VAL A 462 37.13 -25.12 -22.00
N ASN A 463 37.20 -23.79 -21.89
CA ASN A 463 36.48 -23.05 -20.86
C ASN A 463 34.99 -22.94 -21.20
N VAL A 464 34.14 -23.09 -20.19
CA VAL A 464 32.68 -23.05 -20.31
C VAL A 464 32.12 -22.00 -19.37
N SER A 465 31.29 -21.09 -19.89
CA SER A 465 30.62 -20.07 -19.09
C SER A 465 29.55 -20.69 -18.17
N PRO A 466 29.31 -20.12 -16.97
CA PRO A 466 28.19 -20.53 -16.13
C PRO A 466 26.84 -20.55 -16.88
N ARG A 467 26.59 -19.62 -17.80
CA ARG A 467 25.34 -19.59 -18.59
C ARG A 467 25.20 -20.80 -19.52
N GLN A 468 26.30 -21.28 -20.09
CA GLN A 468 26.29 -22.50 -20.91
C GLN A 468 26.02 -23.74 -20.05
N PHE A 469 26.62 -23.82 -18.86
CA PHE A 469 26.43 -24.96 -17.95
C PHE A 469 24.98 -25.13 -17.45
N HIS A 470 24.18 -24.06 -17.47
CA HIS A 470 22.76 -24.09 -17.07
C HIS A 470 21.80 -24.42 -18.23
N GLN A 471 22.28 -24.56 -19.48
CA GLN A 471 21.44 -25.04 -20.57
C GLN A 471 21.19 -26.54 -20.39
N GLY A 472 19.92 -26.95 -20.44
CA GLY A 472 19.53 -28.35 -20.25
C GLY A 472 20.02 -29.29 -21.36
N ASP A 473 20.43 -28.74 -22.50
CA ASP A 473 20.91 -29.42 -23.70
C ASP A 473 22.39 -29.13 -24.04
N PHE A 474 23.15 -28.55 -23.09
CA PHE A 474 24.59 -28.30 -23.25
C PHE A 474 25.44 -29.56 -23.42
#